data_AF-A0A2G1VM69-F1
#
_entry.id   AF-A0A2G1VM69-F1
#
_cell.length_a   1.000
_cell.length_b   1.000
_cell.length_c   1.000
_cell.angle_alpha   90.00
_cell.angle_beta   90.00
_cell.angle_gamma   90.00
#
_symmetry.space_group_name_H-M   'P 1'
#
loop_
_entity.id
_entity.type
_entity.pdbx_description
1 polymer ?
#
loop_
_entity_poly.entity_id
_entity_poly.type
_entity_poly.pdbx_seq_one_letter_code
_entity_poly.pdbx_strand_id
1 'polypeptide(L)'
;MGQISNIVQGWGKYFKGKVSDLEKERAKECEKCLDAKVGSYEKFMPDTSLKKVQGLKCDICKCPLSAKLRSKNESCPKGKW
;
A
#
# COMPACT_ATOMS: atom_id res chain seq x y z
N MET A 1 -8.54 19.27 8.05
CA MET A 1 -7.29 19.43 7.25
C MET A 1 -6.32 18.33 7.63
N GLY A 2 -5.74 17.60 6.66
CA GLY A 2 -4.60 16.72 6.91
C GLY A 2 -4.59 15.30 6.30
N GLN A 3 -5.37 15.00 5.25
CA GLN A 3 -5.35 13.65 4.65
C GLN A 3 -4.08 13.33 3.83
N ILE A 4 -3.23 14.31 3.54
CA ILE A 4 -2.01 14.14 2.74
C ILE A 4 -0.80 13.75 3.62
N SER A 5 -0.75 14.24 4.87
CA SER A 5 0.40 14.05 5.77
C SER A 5 0.60 12.58 6.19
N ASN A 6 -0.49 11.81 6.27
CA ASN A 6 -0.44 10.39 6.64
C ASN A 6 0.15 9.50 5.54
N ILE A 7 -0.13 9.80 4.27
CA ILE A 7 0.45 9.08 3.13
C ILE A 7 1.96 9.35 3.05
N VAL A 8 2.40 10.59 3.31
CA VAL A 8 3.83 10.95 3.34
C VAL A 8 4.60 10.14 4.38
N GLN A 9 4.03 9.85 5.56
CA GLN A 9 4.66 8.96 6.54
C GLN A 9 4.78 7.52 6.03
N GLY A 10 3.79 7.03 5.29
CA GLY A 10 3.83 5.72 4.63
C GLY A 10 4.97 5.62 3.60
N TRP A 11 5.19 6.68 2.83
CA TRP A 11 6.33 6.81 1.91
C TRP A 11 7.68 6.89 2.64
N GLY A 12 7.75 7.60 3.77
CA GLY A 12 8.98 7.65 4.58
C GLY A 12 9.40 6.27 5.12
N LYS A 13 8.42 5.41 5.46
CA LYS A 13 8.69 4.02 5.84
C LYS A 13 9.03 3.12 4.65
N TYR A 14 8.36 3.34 3.50
CA TYR A 14 8.71 2.69 2.24
C TYR A 14 10.19 2.93 1.92
N PHE A 15 10.67 4.18 2.04
CA PHE A 15 12.07 4.53 1.78
C PHE A 15 13.04 3.94 2.82
N LYS A 16 12.58 3.74 4.06
CA LYS A 16 13.36 3.04 5.11
C LYS A 16 13.45 1.52 4.89
N GLY A 17 12.70 0.94 3.95
CA GLY A 17 12.71 -0.51 3.65
C GLY A 17 12.22 -1.41 4.80
N LYS A 18 11.70 -0.83 5.89
CA LYS A 18 11.19 -1.59 7.04
C LYS A 18 9.72 -1.90 6.81
N VAL A 19 9.43 -3.17 6.58
CA VAL A 19 8.09 -3.74 6.50
C VAL A 19 7.88 -4.65 7.70
N SER A 20 6.83 -4.39 8.48
CA SER A 20 6.42 -5.27 9.59
C SER A 20 5.55 -6.41 9.10
N ASP A 21 5.43 -7.48 9.88
CA ASP A 21 4.60 -8.66 9.53
C ASP A 21 3.13 -8.30 9.29
N LEU A 22 2.62 -7.30 10.01
CA LEU A 22 1.29 -6.72 9.79
C LEU A 22 1.12 -6.16 8.37
N GLU A 23 2.12 -5.48 7.82
CA GLU A 23 2.08 -4.98 6.44
C GLU A 23 2.15 -6.12 5.42
N LYS A 24 2.87 -7.21 5.71
CA LYS A 24 2.89 -8.41 4.87
C LYS A 24 1.55 -9.15 4.90
N GLU A 25 0.90 -9.25 6.05
CA GLU A 25 -0.44 -9.83 6.17
C GLU A 25 -1.47 -9.02 5.37
N ARG A 26 -1.49 -7.69 5.57
CA ARG A 26 -2.35 -6.80 4.80
C ARG A 26 -2.08 -6.88 3.30
N ALA A 27 -0.81 -7.06 2.91
CA ALA A 27 -0.44 -7.28 1.52
C ALA A 27 -0.98 -8.60 0.95
N LYS A 28 -1.00 -9.69 1.72
CA LYS A 28 -1.61 -10.96 1.30
C LYS A 28 -3.13 -10.83 1.11
N GLU A 29 -3.80 -10.03 1.93
CA GLU A 29 -5.22 -9.70 1.75
C GLU A 29 -5.43 -8.89 0.46
N CYS A 30 -4.58 -7.88 0.23
CA CYS A 30 -4.66 -7.03 -0.95
C CYS A 30 -4.27 -7.74 -2.25
N GLU A 31 -3.35 -8.71 -2.21
CA GLU A 31 -3.01 -9.60 -3.34
C GLU A 31 -4.24 -10.37 -3.83
N LYS A 32 -5.13 -10.78 -2.91
CA LYS A 32 -6.37 -11.49 -3.22
C LYS A 32 -7.55 -10.57 -3.51
N CYS A 33 -7.35 -9.25 -3.44
CA CYS A 33 -8.42 -8.28 -3.58
C CYS A 33 -8.71 -8.03 -5.07
N LEU A 34 -9.99 -8.18 -5.47
CA LEU A 34 -10.44 -7.92 -6.85
C LEU A 34 -10.24 -6.45 -7.28
N ASP A 35 -10.20 -5.53 -6.32
CA ASP A 35 -9.97 -4.11 -6.56
C ASP A 35 -8.48 -3.75 -6.58
N ALA A 36 -7.57 -4.71 -6.31
CA ALA A 36 -6.14 -4.51 -6.46
C ALA A 36 -5.75 -4.70 -7.92
N LYS A 37 -5.59 -3.60 -8.65
CA LYS A 37 -5.22 -3.61 -10.07
C LYS A 37 -3.77 -3.22 -10.22
N VAL A 38 -3.06 -3.85 -11.16
CA VAL A 38 -1.72 -3.39 -11.56
C VAL A 38 -1.85 -1.98 -12.13
N GLY A 39 -1.14 -1.04 -11.54
CA GLY A 39 -1.04 0.34 -11.99
C GLY A 39 0.33 0.63 -12.59
N SER A 40 0.45 1.80 -13.23
CA SER A 40 1.72 2.31 -13.75
C SER A 40 2.75 2.62 -12.66
N TYR A 41 2.37 2.56 -11.38
CA TYR A 41 3.23 2.87 -10.24
C TYR A 41 4.43 1.91 -10.12
N GLU A 42 4.37 0.68 -10.63
CA GLU A 42 5.51 -0.24 -10.61
C GLU A 42 6.74 0.34 -11.34
N LYS A 43 6.50 1.03 -12.46
CA LYS A 43 7.56 1.66 -13.26
C LYS A 43 8.20 2.86 -12.55
N PHE A 44 7.45 3.54 -11.69
CA PHE A 44 7.92 4.72 -10.98
C PHE A 44 8.46 4.40 -9.59
N MET A 45 7.91 3.38 -8.91
CA MET A 45 8.21 2.99 -7.54
C MET A 45 8.20 1.45 -7.41
N PRO A 46 9.29 0.78 -7.80
CA PRO A 46 9.44 -0.66 -7.60
C PRO A 46 9.57 -0.96 -6.10
N ASP A 47 8.50 -1.50 -5.52
CA ASP A 47 8.47 -1.92 -4.13
C ASP A 47 9.13 -3.28 -3.96
N THR A 48 10.36 -3.31 -3.44
CA THR A 48 11.08 -4.57 -3.21
C THR A 48 10.68 -5.27 -1.91
N SER A 49 10.02 -4.57 -0.98
CA SER A 49 9.70 -5.12 0.34
C SER A 49 8.34 -5.83 0.38
N LEU A 50 7.39 -5.41 -0.45
CA LEU A 50 6.06 -6.02 -0.61
C LEU A 50 5.87 -6.53 -2.04
N LYS A 51 6.74 -7.46 -2.49
CA LYS A 51 6.70 -8.08 -3.82
C LYS A 51 5.32 -8.56 -4.27
N LYS A 52 4.51 -9.01 -3.30
CA LYS A 52 3.15 -9.52 -3.47
C LYS A 52 2.13 -8.50 -4.02
N VAL A 53 2.29 -7.24 -3.64
CA VAL A 53 1.42 -6.13 -4.06
C VAL A 53 2.21 -5.08 -4.85
N GLN A 54 3.39 -5.47 -5.33
CA GLN A 54 4.25 -4.64 -6.14
C GLN A 54 3.47 -4.22 -7.39
N GLY A 55 3.50 -2.91 -7.68
CA GLY A 55 2.76 -2.36 -8.80
C GLY A 55 1.24 -2.30 -8.63
N LEU A 56 0.67 -2.88 -7.56
CA LEU A 56 -0.77 -2.85 -7.36
C LEU A 56 -1.24 -1.52 -6.75
N LYS A 57 -2.35 -1.02 -7.26
CA LYS A 57 -3.12 0.09 -6.70
C LYS A 57 -4.52 -0.39 -6.33
N CYS A 58 -5.09 0.21 -5.30
CA CYS A 58 -6.50 0.03 -4.99
C CYS A 58 -7.34 0.84 -5.98
N ASP A 59 -8.31 0.23 -6.66
CA ASP A 59 -9.20 0.90 -7.61
C ASP A 59 -10.20 1.85 -6.90
N ILE A 60 -10.54 1.54 -5.64
CA ILE A 60 -11.52 2.29 -4.83
C ILE A 60 -10.94 3.63 -4.38
N CYS A 61 -9.83 3.59 -3.63
CA CYS A 61 -9.20 4.80 -3.11
C CYS A 61 -8.10 5.34 -4.03
N LYS A 62 -7.85 4.69 -5.17
CA LYS A 62 -6.83 5.05 -6.19
C LYS A 62 -5.39 5.14 -5.66
N CYS A 63 -5.15 4.68 -4.44
CA CYS A 63 -3.85 4.75 -3.79
C CYS A 63 -2.98 3.52 -4.12
N PRO A 64 -1.65 3.69 -4.21
CA PRO A 64 -0.74 2.57 -4.33
C PRO A 64 -0.77 1.73 -3.04
N LEU A 65 -0.93 0.41 -3.20
CA LEU A 65 -1.05 -0.50 -2.06
C LEU A 65 0.23 -0.51 -1.22
N SER A 66 1.39 -0.40 -1.86
CA SER A 66 2.69 -0.17 -1.23
C SER A 66 2.66 0.87 -0.10
N ALA A 67 2.23 2.10 -0.40
CA ALA A 67 2.23 3.18 0.59
C ALA A 67 1.04 3.06 1.56
N LYS A 68 -0.11 2.58 1.07
CA LYS A 68 -1.35 2.47 1.85
C LYS A 68 -1.20 1.45 2.98
N LEU A 69 -0.65 0.27 2.71
CA LEU A 69 -0.48 -0.78 3.73
C LEU A 69 0.49 -0.38 4.85
N ARG A 70 1.48 0.47 4.53
CA ARG A 70 2.46 1.03 5.46
C ARG A 70 1.95 2.23 6.25
N SER A 71 0.86 2.84 5.79
CA SER A 71 0.23 3.98 6.45
C SER A 71 -0.60 3.47 7.63
N LYS A 72 -0.15 3.73 8.87
CA LYS A 72 -0.84 3.27 10.08
C LYS A 72 -2.22 3.90 10.28
N ASN A 73 -2.40 5.11 9.75
CA ASN A 73 -3.66 5.86 9.81
C ASN A 73 -4.56 5.63 8.60
N GLU A 74 -4.17 4.74 7.68
CA GLU A 74 -5.02 4.30 6.58
C GLU A 74 -5.67 2.97 6.94
N SER A 75 -6.91 2.84 6.53
CA SER A 75 -7.67 1.58 6.62
C SER A 75 -8.16 1.18 5.24
N CYS A 76 -8.53 -0.08 5.10
CA CYS A 76 -9.17 -0.54 3.88
C CYS A 76 -10.57 0.07 3.76
N PRO A 77 -10.94 0.69 2.62
CA PRO A 77 -12.30 1.20 2.41
C PRO A 77 -13.37 0.09 2.43
N LYS A 78 -12.95 -1.18 2.28
CA LYS A 78 -13.82 -2.37 2.41
C LYS A 78 -13.81 -3.00 3.81
N GLY A 79 -13.10 -2.42 4.78
CA GLY A 79 -13.01 -2.96 6.15
C GLY A 79 -12.27 -4.29 6.26
N LYS A 80 -11.49 -4.67 5.24
CA LYS A 80 -10.69 -5.91 5.23
C LYS A 80 -9.49 -5.84 6.20
N TRP A 81 -8.98 -4.65 6.48
CA TRP A 81 -7.85 -4.39 7.37
C TRP A 81 -7.79 -2.93 7.83
#